data_AF-A0A942JFB8-F1
#
_entry.id   AF-A0A942JFB8-F1
#
_cell.length_a   1.000
_cell.length_b   1.000
_cell.length_c   1.000
_cell.angle_alpha   90.00
_cell.angle_beta   90.00
_cell.angle_gamma   90.00
#
_symmetry.space_group_name_H-M   'P 1'
#
loop_
_entity.id
_entity.type
_entity.pdbx_description
1 polymer ?
#
loop_
_entity_poly.entity_id
_entity_poly.type
_entity_poly.pdbx_seq_one_letter_code
_entity_poly.pdbx_strand_id
1 'polypeptide(L)'
;MKELEVNKQIALEHGLTEEEFGWICERLGRIPTFTELGIFSVMWSEHCSYKNSIALLKTLPRSGGKLIVGAGEENAGLVDIGDGL
;
A
#
# COMPACT_ATOMS: atom_id res chain seq x y z
N MET A 1 -20.14 -16.98 -15.10
CA MET A 1 -20.68 -15.64 -14.81
C MET A 1 -20.03 -14.66 -15.77
N LYS A 2 -20.78 -13.70 -16.35
CA LYS A 2 -20.15 -12.59 -17.06
C LYS A 2 -19.52 -11.66 -16.03
N GLU A 3 -18.28 -11.29 -16.27
CA GLU A 3 -17.58 -10.33 -15.43
C GLU A 3 -18.20 -8.94 -15.60
N LEU A 4 -18.27 -8.16 -14.51
CA LEU A 4 -18.79 -6.80 -14.53
C LEU A 4 -17.82 -5.89 -15.29
N GLU A 5 -18.34 -5.10 -16.22
CA GLU A 5 -17.53 -4.13 -16.97
C GLU A 5 -17.17 -2.95 -16.05
N VAL A 6 -15.88 -2.83 -15.73
CA VAL A 6 -15.38 -1.80 -14.82
C VAL A 6 -15.47 -0.42 -15.48
N ASN A 7 -15.92 0.56 -14.70
CA ASN A 7 -15.94 1.95 -15.09
C ASN A 7 -15.58 2.84 -13.88
N LYS A 8 -15.50 4.15 -14.13
CA LYS A 8 -15.17 5.15 -13.11
C LYS A 8 -16.10 5.12 -11.90
N GLN A 9 -17.40 4.91 -12.11
CA GLN A 9 -18.39 4.87 -11.03
C GLN A 9 -18.13 3.67 -10.10
N ILE A 10 -17.86 2.49 -10.67
CA ILE A 10 -17.53 1.29 -9.89
C ILE A 10 -16.22 1.48 -9.11
N ALA A 11 -15.23 2.15 -9.68
CA ALA A 11 -13.98 2.45 -8.99
C ALA A 11 -14.19 3.38 -7.77
N LEU A 12 -15.02 4.41 -7.91
CA LEU A 12 -15.40 5.30 -6.80
C LEU A 12 -16.15 4.53 -5.70
N GLU A 13 -17.06 3.63 -6.06
CA GLU A 13 -17.76 2.75 -5.12
C GLU A 13 -16.81 1.79 -4.39
N HIS A 14 -15.67 1.43 -4.99
CA HIS A 14 -14.60 0.66 -4.36
C HIS A 14 -13.65 1.48 -3.50
N GLY A 15 -13.89 2.79 -3.34
CA GLY A 15 -13.09 3.66 -2.48
C GLY A 15 -11.79 4.16 -3.14
N LEU A 16 -11.65 3.98 -4.45
CA LEU A 16 -10.59 4.64 -5.23
C LEU A 16 -11.02 6.06 -5.59
N THR A 17 -10.06 6.97 -5.71
CA THR A 17 -10.33 8.29 -6.30
C THR A 17 -10.36 8.21 -7.83
N GLU A 18 -10.88 9.27 -8.47
CA GLU A 18 -10.84 9.37 -9.93
C GLU A 18 -9.41 9.33 -10.49
N GLU A 19 -8.48 9.95 -9.76
CA GLU A 19 -7.07 9.99 -10.09
C GLU A 19 -6.43 8.61 -9.95
N GLU A 20 -6.69 7.90 -8.83
CA GLU A 20 -6.22 6.53 -8.62
C GLU A 20 -6.73 5.57 -9.70
N PHE A 21 -8.00 5.71 -10.13
CA PHE A 21 -8.52 4.92 -11.25
C PHE A 21 -7.82 5.24 -12.58
N GLY A 22 -7.57 6.52 -12.88
CA GLY A 22 -6.82 6.92 -14.07
C GLY A 22 -5.41 6.36 -14.07
N TRP A 23 -4.73 6.42 -12.92
CA TRP A 23 -3.42 5.84 -12.66
C TRP A 23 -3.35 4.32 -12.84
N ILE A 24 -4.39 3.60 -12.44
CA ILE A 24 -4.50 2.15 -12.68
C ILE A 24 -4.60 1.88 -14.18
N CYS A 25 -5.48 2.59 -14.87
CA CYS A 25 -5.67 2.43 -16.31
C CYS A 25 -4.38 2.73 -17.10
N GLU A 26 -3.66 3.80 -16.73
CA GLU A 26 -2.38 4.18 -17.32
C GLU A 26 -1.32 3.09 -17.11
N ARG A 27 -1.17 2.58 -15.87
CA ARG A 27 -0.18 1.55 -15.54
C ARG A 27 -0.45 0.21 -16.23
N LEU A 28 -1.72 -0.12 -16.47
CA LEU A 28 -2.11 -1.35 -17.17
C LEU A 28 -2.21 -1.18 -18.70
N GLY A 29 -2.29 0.05 -19.20
CA GLY A 29 -2.58 0.35 -20.61
C GLY A 29 -4.00 -0.03 -21.06
N ARG A 30 -4.90 -0.34 -20.12
CA ARG A 30 -6.30 -0.75 -20.34
C ARG A 30 -7.13 -0.55 -19.08
N ILE A 31 -8.45 -0.70 -19.21
CA ILE A 31 -9.35 -0.78 -18.05
C ILE A 31 -9.05 -2.08 -17.28
N PRO A 32 -8.92 -2.05 -15.94
CA PRO A 32 -8.75 -3.24 -15.13
C PRO A 32 -10.00 -4.14 -15.19
N THR A 33 -9.80 -5.45 -15.04
CA THR A 33 -10.89 -6.39 -14.75
C THR A 33 -11.49 -6.09 -13.37
N PHE A 34 -12.67 -6.63 -13.07
CA PHE A 34 -13.31 -6.39 -11.77
C PHE A 34 -12.45 -6.93 -10.62
N THR A 35 -11.82 -8.09 -10.80
CA THR A 35 -10.89 -8.65 -9.82
C THR A 35 -9.64 -7.78 -9.65
N GLU A 36 -9.04 -7.29 -10.73
CA GLU A 36 -7.89 -6.38 -10.65
C GLU A 36 -8.25 -5.08 -9.92
N LEU A 37 -9.42 -4.50 -10.22
CA LEU A 37 -9.91 -3.29 -9.54
C LEU A 37 -10.03 -3.52 -8.03
N GLY A 38 -10.59 -4.65 -7.60
CA GLY A 38 -10.71 -5.01 -6.19
C GLY A 38 -9.35 -5.21 -5.51
N ILE A 39 -8.35 -5.73 -6.22
CA ILE A 39 -6.98 -5.82 -5.69
C ILE A 39 -6.39 -4.43 -5.49
N PHE A 40 -6.51 -3.55 -6.49
CA PHE A 40 -6.01 -2.17 -6.37
C PHE A 40 -6.69 -1.40 -5.24
N SER A 41 -8.02 -1.53 -5.08
CA SER A 41 -8.76 -0.79 -4.06
C SER A 41 -8.29 -1.12 -2.64
N VAL A 42 -8.04 -2.40 -2.35
CA VAL A 42 -7.52 -2.82 -1.04
C VAL A 42 -6.06 -2.41 -0.87
N MET A 43 -5.21 -2.72 -1.85
CA MET A 43 -3.76 -2.47 -1.74
C MET A 43 -3.42 -0.98 -1.66
N TRP A 44 -4.22 -0.10 -2.27
CA TRP A 44 -4.04 1.36 -2.23
C TRP A 44 -4.91 2.05 -1.16
N SER A 45 -5.62 1.29 -0.33
CA SER A 45 -6.28 1.84 0.86
C SER A 45 -5.25 2.39 1.85
N GLU A 46 -5.63 3.33 2.72
CA GLU A 46 -4.72 3.84 3.77
C GLU A 46 -4.20 2.71 4.67
N HIS A 47 -5.04 1.72 4.96
CA HIS A 47 -4.69 0.59 5.83
C HIS A 47 -3.49 -0.20 5.31
N CYS A 48 -3.42 -0.44 3.99
CA CYS A 48 -2.33 -1.21 3.39
C CYS A 48 -1.15 -0.33 2.94
N SER A 49 -1.44 0.86 2.41
CA SER A 49 -0.42 1.70 1.74
C SER A 49 0.25 2.72 2.64
N TYR A 50 -0.35 3.06 3.79
CA TYR A 50 0.08 4.16 4.65
C TYR A 50 0.18 5.50 3.88
N LYS A 51 -0.59 5.69 2.80
CA LYS A 51 -0.40 6.78 1.83
C LYS A 51 -0.40 8.19 2.44
N ASN A 52 -1.13 8.39 3.54
CA ASN A 52 -1.12 9.65 4.28
C ASN A 52 -0.03 9.70 5.36
N SER A 53 0.19 8.57 6.05
CA SER A 53 1.06 8.51 7.23
C SER A 53 2.55 8.30 6.91
N ILE A 54 2.89 7.70 5.77
CA ILE A 54 4.26 7.29 5.42
C ILE A 54 5.24 8.48 5.34
N ALA A 55 4.78 9.64 4.89
CA ALA A 55 5.60 10.85 4.80
C ALA A 55 6.06 11.33 6.18
N LEU A 56 5.17 11.28 7.17
CA LEU A 56 5.47 11.64 8.55
C LEU A 56 6.34 10.58 9.23
N LEU A 57 6.02 9.30 9.03
CA LEU A 57 6.81 8.18 9.58
C LEU A 57 8.26 8.18 9.07
N LYS A 58 8.55 8.80 7.93
CA LYS A 58 9.91 8.99 7.40
C LYS A 58 10.74 10.03 8.13
N THR A 59 10.13 10.87 8.95
CA THR A 59 10.83 11.88 9.76
C THR A 59 11.35 11.34 11.10
N LEU A 60 10.84 10.18 11.54
CA LEU A 60 11.25 9.55 12.79
C LEU A 60 12.68 8.97 12.67
N PRO A 61 13.44 8.91 13.78
CA PRO A 61 14.72 8.19 13.82
C PRO A 61 14.53 6.71 13.46
N ARG A 62 15.34 6.20 12.53
CA ARG A 62 15.23 4.82 11.98
C ARG A 62 16.47 3.96 12.17
N SER A 63 17.48 4.51 12.85
CA SER A 63 18.73 3.83 13.14
C SER A 63 19.14 4.10 14.59
N GLY A 64 19.93 3.18 15.16
CA GLY A 64 20.40 3.27 16.53
C GLY A 64 21.29 2.08 16.86
N GLY A 65 22.24 2.23 17.78
CA GLY A 65 23.29 1.23 18.03
C GLY A 65 22.82 -0.15 18.51
N LYS A 66 21.55 -0.27 18.93
CA LYS A 66 20.92 -1.53 19.35
C LYS A 66 19.91 -2.08 18.35
N LEU A 67 19.64 -1.38 17.24
CA LEU A 67 18.76 -1.89 16.18
C LEU A 67 19.54 -2.90 15.36
N ILE A 68 19.05 -4.13 15.30
CA ILE A 68 19.68 -5.22 14.53
C ILE A 68 19.25 -5.16 13.06
N VAL A 69 18.03 -4.67 12.79
CA VAL A 69 17.46 -4.52 11.44
C VAL A 69 16.96 -3.09 11.23
N GLY A 70 17.02 -2.62 9.99
CA GLY A 70 16.48 -1.33 9.60
C GLY A 70 14.95 -1.29 9.68
N ALA A 71 14.40 -0.11 9.95
CA ALA A 71 12.96 0.08 9.99
C ALA A 71 12.32 -0.25 8.62
N GLY A 72 11.50 -1.31 8.60
CA GLY A 72 10.81 -1.78 7.40
C GLY A 72 11.58 -2.80 6.56
N GLU A 73 12.76 -3.25 6.99
CA GLU A 73 13.47 -4.38 6.36
C GLU A 73 12.81 -5.72 6.71
N GLU A 74 12.29 -5.81 7.93
CA GLU A 74 11.59 -6.99 8.44
C GLU A 74 10.13 -6.67 8.78
N ASN A 75 9.31 -7.72 8.91
CA ASN A 75 7.90 -7.60 9.30
C ASN A 75 7.71 -7.11 10.75
N ALA A 76 8.77 -7.12 11.55
CA ALA A 76 8.81 -6.63 12.92
C ALA A 76 10.16 -5.97 13.22
N GLY A 77 10.19 -5.05 14.18
CA GLY A 77 11.44 -4.45 14.66
C GLY A 77 12.23 -5.42 15.54
N LEU A 78 13.56 -5.37 15.43
CA LEU A 78 14.47 -6.21 16.22
C LEU A 78 15.51 -5.35 16.96
N VAL A 79 15.66 -5.60 18.25
CA VAL A 79 16.55 -4.84 19.15
C VAL A 79 17.42 -5.79 19.96
N ASP A 80 18.71 -5.52 20.00
CA ASP A 80 19.68 -6.23 20.84
C ASP A 80 19.53 -5.78 22.30
N ILE A 81 19.25 -6.75 23.19
CA ILE A 81 19.15 -6.52 24.63
C ILE A 81 20.44 -6.81 25.39
N GLY A 82 21.46 -7.39 24.73
CA GLY A 82 22.75 -7.77 25.30
C GLY A 82 22.84 -9.25 25.65
N ASP A 83 24.04 -9.67 26.09
CA ASP A 83 24.33 -11.02 26.60
C ASP A 83 24.03 -12.20 25.64
N GLY A 84 23.92 -11.92 24.34
CA GLY A 84 23.59 -12.92 23.33
C GLY A 84 22.13 -13.39 23.34
N LEU A 85 21.23 -12.58 23.93
CA LEU A 85 19.79 -12.80 24.03
C LEU A 85 19.00 -11.98 23.00
#